data_AF-A0A6S7LST5-F1
#
_entry.id   AF-A0A6S7LST5-F1
#
_cell.length_a   1.000
_cell.length_b   1.000
_cell.length_c   1.000
_cell.angle_alpha   90.00
_cell.angle_beta   90.00
_cell.angle_gamma   90.00
#
_symmetry.space_group_name_H-M   'P 1'
#
loop_
_entity.id
_entity.type
_entity.pdbx_description
1 polymer ?
#
loop_
_entity_poly.entity_id
_entity_poly.type
_entity_poly.pdbx_seq_one_letter_code
_entity_poly.pdbx_strand_id
1 'polypeptide(L)'
;MFNNYFSSVFTPQEDLQSNNATTTDINDTISSGSPMQSIDQLSVTESDVLRTLKSLDPDKALGPDEIPGRILKVTANQITPSLTRLFNKSLQVGVVPDEWKVANVVPVFKKEKRIA
;
A
#
# COMPACT_ATOMS: atom_id res chain seq x y z
N MET A 1 -5.26 -14.10 14.39
CA MET A 1 -4.21 -15.13 14.15
C MET A 1 -3.23 -14.73 13.06
N PHE A 2 -3.65 -14.25 11.89
CA PHE A 2 -2.74 -13.93 10.78
C PHE A 2 -1.73 -12.80 11.04
N ASN A 3 -2.13 -11.71 11.73
CA ASN A 3 -1.26 -10.55 11.93
C ASN A 3 0.02 -10.89 12.72
N ASN A 4 -0.11 -11.69 13.78
CA ASN A 4 1.03 -12.06 14.65
C ASN A 4 2.09 -12.87 13.92
N TYR A 5 1.68 -13.76 13.01
CA TYR A 5 2.62 -14.51 12.17
C TYR A 5 3.43 -13.57 11.28
N PHE A 6 2.75 -12.65 10.59
CA PHE A 6 3.42 -11.65 9.75
C PHE A 6 4.38 -10.78 10.56
N SER A 7 3.99 -10.32 11.75
CA SER A 7 4.88 -9.52 12.61
C SER A 7 6.12 -10.30 13.08
N SER A 8 6.02 -11.62 13.28
CA SER A 8 7.13 -12.44 13.79
C SER A 8 8.24 -12.74 12.78
N VAL A 9 7.96 -12.60 11.48
CA VAL A 9 8.93 -12.88 10.40
C VAL A 9 9.63 -11.63 9.90
N PHE A 10 9.27 -10.44 10.40
CA PHE A 10 10.01 -9.21 10.16
C PHE A 10 11.11 -9.05 11.20
N THR A 11 12.35 -8.91 10.76
CA THR A 11 13.47 -8.50 11.61
C THR A 11 13.40 -6.98 11.84
N PRO A 12 13.25 -6.50 13.09
CA PRO A 12 13.33 -5.07 13.38
C PRO A 12 14.72 -4.52 13.05
N GLN A 13 14.79 -3.31 12.48
CA GLN A 13 16.01 -2.60 12.06
C GLN A 13 16.97 -2.24 13.23
N GLU A 14 16.63 -2.56 14.47
CA GLU A 14 17.35 -2.10 15.68
C GLU A 14 18.65 -2.87 15.98
N ASP A 15 18.96 -3.95 15.25
CA ASP A 15 20.17 -4.77 15.51
C ASP A 15 21.46 -4.28 14.82
N LEU A 16 21.55 -3.02 14.37
CA LEU A 16 22.78 -2.47 13.76
C LEU A 16 23.56 -1.50 14.66
N GLN A 17 23.31 -1.46 15.96
CA GLN A 17 24.11 -0.62 16.87
C GLN A 17 24.54 -1.35 18.15
N SER A 18 25.41 -2.37 18.06
CA SER A 18 26.17 -2.80 19.26
C SER A 18 27.42 -3.67 19.04
N ASN A 19 28.42 -3.25 18.24
CA ASN A 19 29.70 -3.97 18.23
C ASN A 19 30.89 -3.05 17.89
N ASN A 20 31.39 -2.35 18.90
CA ASN A 20 32.75 -1.86 18.96
C ASN A 20 33.75 -3.05 19.04
N ALA A 21 34.33 -3.45 17.91
CA ALA A 21 35.58 -4.23 17.89
C ALA A 21 36.46 -3.86 16.69
N THR A 22 37.75 -3.80 16.99
CA THR A 22 38.91 -3.29 16.23
C THR A 22 39.11 -3.82 14.80
N THR A 23 39.54 -2.88 13.94
CA THR A 23 40.32 -2.94 12.69
C THR A 23 40.70 -4.32 12.12
N THR A 24 40.29 -4.61 10.88
CA THR A 24 41.18 -5.10 9.79
C THR A 24 40.47 -5.01 8.44
N ASP A 25 41.24 -4.64 7.42
CA ASP A 25 40.84 -4.30 6.06
C ASP A 25 40.03 -5.38 5.33
N ILE A 26 38.83 -5.04 4.84
CA ILE A 26 38.27 -5.62 3.60
C ILE A 26 37.51 -4.52 2.85
N ASN A 27 38.12 -4.06 1.76
CA ASN A 27 37.47 -3.33 0.68
C ASN A 27 36.56 -4.28 -0.09
N ASP A 28 35.32 -4.48 0.37
CA ASP A 28 34.27 -5.04 -0.47
C ASP A 28 32.99 -4.22 -0.30
N THR A 29 32.81 -3.30 -1.25
CA THR A 29 31.53 -2.87 -1.82
C THR A 29 30.31 -3.19 -0.96
N ILE A 30 30.11 -2.43 0.12
CA ILE A 30 28.77 -2.26 0.69
C ILE A 30 28.01 -1.46 -0.36
N SER A 31 27.40 -2.18 -1.30
CA SER A 31 26.44 -1.65 -2.24
C SER A 31 25.41 -0.90 -1.40
N SER A 32 25.42 0.42 -1.58
CA SER A 32 24.60 1.40 -0.92
C SER A 32 23.16 0.89 -0.77
N GLY A 33 22.83 0.40 0.43
CA GLY A 33 21.45 0.21 0.84
C GLY A 33 20.78 1.56 0.69
N SER A 34 19.90 1.69 -0.30
CA SER A 34 19.15 2.92 -0.50
C SER A 34 18.46 3.26 0.83
N PRO A 35 18.55 4.50 1.33
CA PRO A 35 17.86 4.87 2.55
C PRO A 35 16.38 4.52 2.36
N MET A 36 15.84 3.73 3.29
CA MET A 36 14.44 3.31 3.27
C MET A 36 13.59 4.59 3.28
N GLN A 37 12.88 4.84 2.18
CA GLN A 37 12.07 6.04 2.04
C GLN A 37 10.99 6.03 3.11
N SER A 38 10.97 7.09 3.92
CA SER A 38 9.95 7.25 4.94
C SER A 38 8.61 7.60 4.27
N ILE A 39 7.50 7.12 4.84
CA ILE A 39 6.18 7.21 4.21
C ILE A 39 5.72 8.67 4.01
N ASP A 40 6.20 9.58 4.85
CA ASP A 40 5.96 11.02 4.79
C ASP A 40 6.68 11.69 3.60
N GLN A 41 7.64 11.01 2.98
CA GLN A 41 8.34 11.46 1.76
C GLN A 41 7.62 10.99 0.48
N LEU A 42 6.61 10.13 0.58
CA LEU A 42 5.85 9.67 -0.57
C LEU A 42 4.81 10.71 -0.99
N SER A 43 4.74 10.99 -2.29
CA SER A 43 3.74 11.86 -2.87
C SER A 43 3.03 11.20 -4.05
N VAL A 44 1.72 11.34 -4.09
CA VAL A 44 0.86 10.92 -5.20
C VAL A 44 0.57 12.12 -6.09
N THR A 45 0.72 11.96 -7.40
CA THR A 45 0.39 13.03 -8.37
C THR A 45 -1.05 12.90 -8.88
N GLU A 46 -1.62 14.01 -9.36
CA GLU A 46 -2.95 13.98 -10.00
C GLU A 46 -2.98 13.07 -11.23
N SER A 47 -1.88 12.98 -11.97
CA SER A 47 -1.74 12.07 -13.11
C SER A 47 -1.85 10.61 -12.70
N ASP A 48 -1.28 10.23 -11.55
CA ASP A 48 -1.36 8.88 -11.02
C ASP A 48 -2.79 8.54 -10.58
N VAL A 49 -3.45 9.47 -9.88
CA VAL A 49 -4.85 9.32 -9.45
C VAL A 49 -5.77 9.22 -10.65
N LEU A 50 -5.65 10.13 -11.63
CA LEU A 50 -6.48 10.15 -12.81
C LEU A 50 -6.32 8.87 -13.64
N ARG A 51 -5.07 8.43 -13.84
CA ARG A 51 -4.77 7.16 -14.53
C ARG A 51 -5.42 5.99 -13.81
N THR A 52 -5.32 5.94 -12.49
CA THR A 52 -5.93 4.90 -11.67
C THR A 52 -7.45 4.90 -11.79
N LEU A 53 -8.10 6.05 -11.64
CA LEU A 53 -9.56 6.18 -11.77
C LEU A 53 -10.05 5.77 -13.17
N LYS A 54 -9.33 6.14 -14.23
CA LYS A 54 -9.65 5.74 -15.60
C LYS A 54 -9.41 4.26 -15.88
N SER A 55 -8.52 3.63 -15.12
CA SER A 55 -8.24 2.19 -15.24
C SER A 55 -9.24 1.30 -14.52
N LEU A 56 -10.15 1.86 -13.70
CA LEU A 56 -11.16 1.10 -12.98
C LEU A 56 -12.02 0.25 -13.94
N ASP A 57 -12.24 -1.00 -13.54
CA ASP A 57 -13.16 -1.92 -14.18
C ASP A 57 -14.59 -1.60 -13.68
N PRO A 58 -15.50 -1.15 -14.57
CA PRO A 58 -16.83 -0.70 -14.18
C PRO A 58 -17.74 -1.83 -13.69
N ASP A 59 -17.39 -3.10 -13.94
CA ASP A 59 -18.22 -4.27 -13.63
C ASP A 59 -17.76 -5.00 -12.37
N LYS A 60 -16.80 -4.43 -11.63
CA LYS A 60 -16.38 -4.92 -10.31
C LYS A 60 -17.45 -4.68 -9.24
N ALA A 61 -17.40 -5.51 -8.21
CA ALA A 61 -18.29 -5.41 -7.05
C ALA A 61 -18.16 -4.04 -6.37
N LEU A 62 -19.28 -3.57 -5.82
CA LEU A 62 -19.36 -2.33 -5.05
C LEU A 62 -18.60 -2.48 -3.72
N GLY A 63 -18.01 -1.38 -3.27
CA GLY A 63 -17.48 -1.30 -1.92
C GLY A 63 -18.58 -1.19 -0.87
N PRO A 64 -18.22 -1.13 0.43
CA PRO A 64 -19.17 -0.83 1.52
C PRO A 64 -19.87 0.52 1.39
N ASP A 65 -19.36 1.41 0.54
CA ASP A 65 -19.92 2.72 0.21
C ASP A 65 -21.04 2.68 -0.85
N GLU A 66 -21.26 1.51 -1.45
CA GLU A 66 -22.23 1.28 -2.54
C GLU A 66 -21.96 2.12 -3.80
N ILE A 67 -20.77 2.72 -3.96
CA ILE A 67 -20.43 3.55 -5.11
C ILE A 67 -19.88 2.66 -6.24
N PRO A 68 -20.50 2.64 -7.43
CA PRO A 68 -19.97 1.88 -8.55
C PRO A 68 -18.68 2.48 -9.09
N GLY A 69 -17.72 1.62 -9.45
CA GLY A 69 -16.48 2.03 -10.12
C GLY A 69 -16.74 2.80 -11.42
N ARG A 70 -17.87 2.54 -12.08
CA ARG A 70 -18.35 3.31 -13.24
C ARG A 70 -18.54 4.81 -12.92
N ILE A 71 -19.10 5.15 -11.76
CA ILE A 71 -19.32 6.55 -11.37
C ILE A 71 -17.96 7.23 -11.20
N LEU A 72 -17.06 6.61 -10.43
CA LEU A 72 -15.70 7.12 -10.19
C LEU A 72 -14.94 7.36 -11.51
N LYS A 73 -15.11 6.47 -12.49
CA LYS A 73 -14.50 6.58 -13.81
C LYS A 73 -15.06 7.73 -14.64
N VAL A 74 -16.38 7.93 -14.62
CA VAL A 74 -17.06 9.03 -15.34
C VAL A 74 -16.70 10.39 -14.74
N THR A 75 -16.64 10.49 -13.41
CA THR A 75 -16.35 11.73 -12.69
C THR A 75 -14.85 11.94 -12.44
N ALA A 76 -13.98 11.12 -13.05
CA ALA A 76 -12.57 11.05 -12.70
C ALA A 76 -11.85 12.39 -12.78
N ASN A 77 -12.10 13.18 -13.85
CA ASN A 77 -11.44 14.47 -14.04
C ASN A 77 -11.82 15.48 -12.93
N GLN A 78 -13.05 15.39 -12.42
CA GLN A 78 -13.59 16.31 -11.41
C GLN A 78 -13.11 15.96 -10.00
N ILE A 79 -13.01 14.67 -9.68
CA ILE A 79 -12.67 14.22 -8.32
C ILE A 79 -11.16 14.06 -8.10
N THR A 80 -10.36 13.98 -9.17
CA THR A 80 -8.90 13.78 -9.11
C THR A 80 -8.20 14.78 -8.18
N PRO A 81 -8.42 16.11 -8.27
CA PRO A 81 -7.70 17.06 -7.42
C PRO A 81 -7.99 16.85 -5.93
N SER A 82 -9.27 16.60 -5.60
CA SER A 82 -9.72 16.35 -4.23
C SER A 82 -9.13 15.06 -3.64
N LEU A 83 -9.16 13.97 -4.41
CA LEU A 83 -8.60 12.68 -3.99
C LEU A 83 -7.08 12.75 -3.84
N THR A 84 -6.39 13.42 -4.76
CA THR A 84 -4.93 13.60 -4.69
C THR A 84 -4.53 14.32 -3.40
N ARG A 85 -5.23 15.41 -3.07
CA ARG A 85 -5.01 16.13 -1.80
C ARG A 85 -5.29 15.25 -0.58
N LEU A 86 -6.34 14.43 -0.62
CA LEU A 86 -6.71 13.54 0.48
C LEU A 86 -5.67 12.43 0.70
N PHE A 87 -5.20 11.78 -0.37
CA PHE A 87 -4.16 10.74 -0.30
C PHE A 87 -2.84 11.30 0.23
N ASN A 88 -2.39 12.44 -0.31
CA ASN A 88 -1.16 13.09 0.19
C ASN A 88 -1.28 13.52 1.65
N LYS A 89 -2.47 13.97 2.08
CA LYS A 89 -2.70 14.31 3.48
C LYS A 89 -2.60 13.07 4.36
N SER A 90 -3.20 11.96 3.95
CA SER A 90 -3.16 10.67 4.65
C SER A 90 -1.72 10.16 4.79
N LEU A 91 -0.92 10.23 3.72
CA LEU A 91 0.49 9.86 3.71
C LEU A 91 1.32 10.76 4.65
N GLN A 92 1.12 12.07 4.60
CA GLN A 92 1.83 13.04 5.44
C GLN A 92 1.60 12.80 6.94
N VAL A 93 0.36 12.50 7.34
CA VAL A 93 0.03 12.27 8.76
C VAL A 93 0.22 10.82 9.20
N GLY A 94 0.46 9.91 8.25
CA GLY A 94 0.55 8.46 8.52
C GLY A 94 -0.76 7.83 8.99
N VAL A 95 -1.91 8.44 8.68
CA VAL A 95 -3.24 7.97 9.12
C VAL A 95 -4.13 7.73 7.92
N VAL A 96 -4.67 6.51 7.84
CA VAL A 96 -5.69 6.11 6.87
C VAL A 96 -7.08 6.26 7.52
N PRO A 97 -8.08 6.83 6.82
CA PRO A 97 -9.46 6.90 7.29
C PRO A 97 -10.01 5.53 7.71
N ASP A 98 -10.85 5.49 8.74
CA ASP A 98 -11.40 4.24 9.24
C ASP A 98 -12.35 3.59 8.22
N GLU A 99 -13.06 4.41 7.45
CA GLU A 99 -13.95 3.96 6.37
C GLU A 99 -13.18 3.17 5.29
N TRP A 100 -11.90 3.49 5.06
CA TRP A 100 -11.08 2.79 4.06
C TRP A 100 -10.55 1.45 4.57
N LYS A 101 -10.62 1.19 5.88
CA LYS A 101 -10.21 -0.07 6.50
C LYS A 101 -11.33 -1.10 6.50
N VAL A 102 -12.54 -0.70 6.13
CA VAL A 102 -13.72 -1.56 6.06
C VAL A 102 -13.80 -2.19 4.66
N ALA A 103 -14.06 -3.49 4.60
CA ALA A 103 -14.25 -4.21 3.33
C ALA A 103 -15.37 -5.26 3.47
N ASN A 104 -16.12 -5.46 2.38
CA ASN A 104 -17.08 -6.55 2.28
C ASN A 104 -16.35 -7.83 1.83
N VAL A 105 -16.34 -8.86 2.67
CA VAL A 105 -15.65 -10.13 2.38
C VAL A 105 -16.68 -11.20 2.04
N VAL A 106 -16.74 -11.56 0.76
CA VAL A 106 -17.60 -12.63 0.25
C VAL A 106 -16.73 -13.83 -0.15
N PRO A 107 -16.85 -14.99 0.52
CA PRO A 107 -16.15 -16.20 0.11
C PRO A 107 -16.62 -16.66 -1.28
N VAL A 108 -15.68 -16.83 -2.21
CA VAL A 108 -15.96 -17.38 -3.54
C VAL A 108 -15.41 -18.79 -3.62
N PHE A 109 -16.29 -19.76 -3.91
CA PHE A 109 -15.88 -21.14 -4.09
C PHE A 109 -15.02 -21.29 -5.36
N LYS A 110 -13.75 -21.64 -5.16
CA LYS A 110 -12.86 -22.01 -6.27
C LYS A 110 -13.25 -23.40 -6.75
N LYS A 111 -13.62 -23.53 -8.03
CA LYS A 111 -13.83 -24.85 -8.63
C LYS A 111 -12.50 -25.58 -8.73
N GLU A 112 -12.28 -26.59 -7.91
CA GLU A 112 -11.24 -27.60 -8.12
C GLU A 112 -11.83 -28.85 -8.78
N LYS A 113 -11.01 -29.61 -9.52
CA LYS A 113 -11.33 -31.01 -9.80
C LYS A 113 -11.26 -31.75 -8.48
N ARG A 114 -12.36 -32.37 -8.04
CA ARG A 114 -12.31 -33.37 -6.96
C ARG A 114 -11.30 -34.43 -7.38
N ILE A 115 -10.21 -34.55 -6.63
CA ILE A 115 -9.43 -35.78 -6.63
C ILE A 115 -10.31 -36.76 -5.85
N ALA A 116 -10.94 -37.66 -6.60
CA ALA A 116 -11.74 -38.77 -6.06
C ALA A 116 -10.82 -39.83 -5.46
#